data_AF-A0A5A8CZY9-F1
#
_entry.id   AF-A0A5A8CZY9-F1
#
_cell.length_a   1.000
_cell.length_b   1.000
_cell.length_c   1.000
_cell.angle_alpha   90.00
_cell.angle_beta   90.00
_cell.angle_gamma   90.00
#
_symmetry.space_group_name_H-M   'P 1'
#
loop_
_entity.id
_entity.type
_entity.pdbx_description
1 polymer ?
#
loop_
_entity_poly.entity_id
_entity_poly.type
_entity_poly.pdbx_seq_one_letter_code
_entity_poly.pdbx_strand_id
1 'polypeptide(L)'
;MDNFERRGWICDGSGRTGGRESEYGRAPEVASDFVLYWASMAGVRALYAPGSGVRLRDGQAVNHFPNSAELVRKDMLVKNLKRYRRQLSQAGTPCPEIVPLTFYLPQDYGMLAEAFKRRPSKPWIAKRSAGRRAGASSL
;
A
#
# COMPACT_ATOMS: atom_id res chain seq x y z
N MET A 1 -32.31 -13.71 8.50
CA MET A 1 -31.17 -14.25 7.72
C MET A 1 -30.35 -13.06 7.29
N ASP A 2 -29.14 -12.94 7.82
CA ASP A 2 -28.30 -11.78 7.60
C ASP A 2 -27.90 -11.65 6.12
N ASN A 3 -27.88 -10.42 5.64
CA ASN A 3 -27.55 -10.05 4.27
C ASN A 3 -26.20 -10.65 3.81
N PHE A 4 -25.29 -10.90 4.75
CA PHE A 4 -23.98 -11.49 4.54
C PHE A 4 -24.01 -12.92 3.98
N GLU A 5 -24.92 -13.78 4.46
CA GLU A 5 -24.99 -15.19 4.05
C GLU A 5 -25.61 -15.36 2.65
N ARG A 6 -26.49 -14.43 2.23
CA ARG A 6 -27.15 -14.49 0.90
C ARG A 6 -26.29 -13.92 -0.23
N ARG A 7 -25.58 -12.83 0.04
CA ARG A 7 -24.80 -12.07 -0.95
C ARG A 7 -23.33 -12.50 -1.01
N GLY A 8 -22.80 -13.01 0.10
CA GLY A 8 -21.47 -13.61 0.17
C GLY A 8 -20.32 -12.64 -0.14
N TRP A 9 -19.14 -13.21 -0.33
CA TRP A 9 -17.92 -12.50 -0.70
C TRP A 9 -17.30 -13.13 -1.95
N ILE A 10 -16.56 -12.33 -2.71
CA ILE A 10 -15.91 -12.72 -3.97
C ILE A 10 -14.41 -12.45 -3.89
N CYS A 11 -13.61 -13.25 -4.59
CA CYS A 11 -12.14 -13.10 -4.61
C CYS A 11 -11.59 -13.01 -6.04
N ASP A 12 -10.49 -12.25 -6.19
CA ASP A 12 -9.82 -12.06 -7.48
C ASP A 12 -8.96 -13.27 -7.90
N GLY A 13 -9.53 -14.48 -7.91
CA GLY A 13 -8.90 -15.70 -8.44
C GLY A 13 -7.53 -16.08 -7.83
N SER A 14 -7.04 -15.36 -6.82
CA SER A 14 -5.66 -15.46 -6.33
C SER A 14 -5.43 -16.58 -5.32
N GLY A 15 -6.37 -17.53 -5.20
CA GLY A 15 -6.23 -18.76 -4.43
C GLY A 15 -7.00 -18.82 -3.11
N ARG A 16 -7.77 -19.91 -2.98
CA ARG A 16 -8.38 -20.54 -1.79
C ARG A 16 -9.11 -19.61 -0.81
N THR A 17 -10.43 -19.54 -0.96
CA THR A 17 -11.45 -19.85 0.07
C THR A 17 -12.83 -19.60 -0.56
N GLY A 18 -13.89 -20.27 -0.08
CA GLY A 18 -15.17 -20.50 -0.77
C GLY A 18 -16.08 -19.30 -1.10
N GLY A 19 -15.57 -18.26 -1.74
CA GLY A 19 -16.34 -17.23 -2.44
C GLY A 19 -16.61 -17.60 -3.90
N ARG A 20 -17.55 -16.91 -4.56
CA ARG A 20 -17.76 -17.08 -6.01
C ARG A 20 -16.51 -16.58 -6.75
N GLU A 21 -15.97 -17.40 -7.64
CA GLU A 21 -14.76 -17.11 -8.39
C GLU A 21 -15.06 -16.03 -9.45
N SER A 22 -14.39 -14.88 -9.35
CA SER A 22 -14.42 -13.87 -10.43
C SER A 22 -13.25 -14.11 -11.38
N GLU A 23 -13.50 -13.95 -12.68
CA GLU A 23 -12.50 -14.10 -13.74
C GLU A 23 -11.25 -13.23 -13.45
N TYR A 24 -10.08 -13.86 -13.43
CA TYR A 24 -8.83 -13.23 -13.02
C TYR A 24 -8.54 -11.97 -13.85
N GLY A 25 -8.43 -10.82 -13.19
CA GLY A 25 -8.10 -9.54 -13.84
C GLY A 25 -9.30 -8.73 -14.34
N ARG A 26 -10.54 -9.24 -14.25
CA ARG A 26 -11.75 -8.48 -14.54
C ARG A 26 -12.37 -7.98 -13.24
N ALA A 27 -12.55 -6.66 -13.11
CA ALA A 27 -13.29 -6.10 -11.99
C ALA A 27 -14.73 -6.64 -12.00
N PRO A 28 -15.33 -6.92 -10.83
CA PRO A 28 -16.71 -7.39 -10.77
C PRO A 28 -17.64 -6.37 -11.44
N GLU A 29 -18.61 -6.86 -12.20
CA GLU A 29 -19.61 -5.98 -12.82
C GLU A 29 -20.36 -5.22 -11.76
N VAL A 30 -20.74 -3.97 -12.06
CA VAL A 30 -21.51 -3.10 -11.16
C VAL A 30 -22.83 -3.76 -10.73
N ALA A 31 -23.38 -4.68 -11.54
CA ALA A 31 -24.57 -5.46 -11.24
C ALA A 31 -24.35 -6.63 -10.26
N SER A 32 -23.11 -6.93 -9.84
CA SER A 32 -22.81 -8.08 -9.00
C SER A 32 -23.25 -7.88 -7.54
N ASP A 33 -24.06 -8.81 -7.02
CA ASP A 33 -24.63 -8.79 -5.66
C ASP A 33 -23.65 -9.24 -4.56
N PHE A 34 -22.40 -8.82 -4.57
CA PHE A 34 -21.45 -9.15 -3.48
C PHE A 34 -21.61 -8.20 -2.27
N VAL A 35 -21.11 -8.62 -1.11
CA VAL A 35 -20.90 -7.76 0.09
C VAL A 35 -19.44 -7.36 0.24
N LEU A 36 -18.51 -8.31 0.10
CA LEU A 36 -17.09 -8.07 0.23
C LEU A 36 -16.35 -8.56 -1.02
N TYR A 37 -15.55 -7.68 -1.61
CA TYR A 37 -14.59 -8.03 -2.65
C TYR A 37 -13.19 -8.11 -2.06
N TRP A 38 -12.68 -9.33 -1.98
CA TRP A 38 -11.33 -9.63 -1.53
C TRP A 38 -10.39 -9.66 -2.72
N ALA A 39 -9.64 -8.59 -2.91
CA ALA A 39 -8.78 -8.44 -4.08
C ALA A 39 -7.36 -8.10 -3.69
N SER A 40 -6.44 -8.32 -4.62
CA SER A 40 -5.09 -7.80 -4.57
C SER A 40 -5.07 -6.26 -4.66
N MET A 41 -3.99 -5.65 -4.15
CA MET A 41 -3.80 -4.19 -4.24
C MET A 41 -3.81 -3.69 -5.69
N ALA A 42 -3.42 -4.53 -6.66
CA ALA A 42 -3.49 -4.22 -8.09
C ALA A 42 -4.93 -4.24 -8.60
N GLY A 43 -5.73 -5.26 -8.24
CA GLY A 43 -7.14 -5.35 -8.59
C GLY A 43 -7.95 -4.17 -8.04
N VAL A 44 -7.71 -3.78 -6.78
CA VAL A 44 -8.38 -2.62 -6.19
C VAL A 44 -7.96 -1.32 -6.85
N ARG A 45 -6.70 -1.16 -7.24
CA ARG A 45 -6.25 0.02 -7.99
C ARG A 45 -6.92 0.12 -9.36
N ALA A 46 -7.11 -0.99 -10.04
CA ALA A 46 -7.84 -1.03 -11.31
C ALA A 46 -9.32 -0.67 -11.10
N LEU A 47 -9.93 -1.13 -9.99
CA LEU A 47 -11.32 -0.82 -9.64
C LEU A 47 -11.56 0.69 -9.45
N TYR A 48 -10.62 1.41 -8.81
CA TYR A 48 -10.73 2.87 -8.62
C TYR A 48 -10.13 3.71 -9.76
N ALA A 49 -9.70 3.09 -10.87
CA ALA A 49 -9.12 3.85 -11.99
C ALA A 49 -10.21 4.71 -12.68
N PRO A 50 -9.88 5.93 -13.16
CA PRO A 50 -10.86 6.85 -13.77
C PRO A 50 -11.67 6.31 -14.97
N GLY A 51 -11.26 5.19 -15.56
CA GLY A 51 -11.94 4.53 -16.68
C GLY A 51 -12.59 3.18 -16.34
N SER A 52 -12.60 2.75 -15.07
CA SER A 52 -13.20 1.46 -14.68
C SER A 52 -14.72 1.49 -14.75
N GLY A 53 -15.34 2.65 -14.52
CA GLY A 53 -16.79 2.80 -14.39
C GLY A 53 -17.38 2.07 -13.17
N VAL A 54 -16.54 1.45 -12.33
CA VAL A 54 -16.98 0.67 -11.18
C VAL A 54 -17.09 1.58 -9.96
N ARG A 55 -18.30 1.67 -9.41
CA ARG A 55 -18.57 2.36 -8.15
C ARG A 55 -19.24 1.39 -7.20
N LEU A 56 -18.65 1.24 -6.01
CA LEU A 56 -19.20 0.41 -4.95
C LEU A 56 -20.54 0.99 -4.49
N ARG A 57 -21.53 0.11 -4.34
CA ARG A 57 -22.86 0.42 -3.82
C ARG A 57 -22.85 0.36 -2.29
N ASP A 58 -23.89 0.91 -1.66
CA ASP A 58 -24.07 0.80 -0.22
C ASP A 58 -24.14 -0.68 0.21
N GLY A 59 -23.36 -1.02 1.24
CA GLY A 59 -23.18 -2.40 1.70
C GLY A 59 -22.18 -3.24 0.90
N GLN A 60 -21.46 -2.66 -0.06
CA GLN A 60 -20.29 -3.27 -0.68
C GLN A 60 -18.99 -2.73 -0.07
N ALA A 61 -18.05 -3.64 0.21
CA ALA A 61 -16.76 -3.35 0.78
C ALA A 61 -15.63 -3.99 -0.02
N VAL A 62 -14.44 -3.40 0.07
CA VAL A 62 -13.20 -3.91 -0.52
C VAL A 62 -12.12 -3.90 0.56
N ASN A 63 -11.23 -4.89 0.55
CA ASN A 63 -10.20 -5.09 1.57
C ASN A 63 -9.01 -4.10 1.50
N HIS A 64 -8.94 -3.22 0.49
CA HIS A 64 -7.89 -2.22 0.36
C HIS A 64 -8.46 -0.81 0.18
N PHE A 65 -7.87 0.16 0.89
CA PHE A 65 -8.15 1.58 0.68
C PHE A 65 -7.47 2.09 -0.61
N PRO A 66 -8.14 3.00 -1.34
CA PRO A 66 -7.51 3.79 -2.40
C PRO A 66 -6.23 4.46 -1.88
N ASN A 67 -5.18 4.52 -2.70
CA ASN A 67 -3.90 5.15 -2.38
C ASN A 67 -3.19 4.64 -1.11
N SER A 68 -3.54 3.46 -0.60
CA SER A 68 -2.85 2.81 0.54
C SER A 68 -1.33 2.70 0.35
N ALA A 69 -0.86 2.66 -0.90
CA ALA A 69 0.55 2.75 -1.30
C ALA A 69 1.33 3.90 -0.63
N GLU A 70 0.66 5.00 -0.27
CA GLU A 70 1.24 6.16 0.40
C GLU A 70 1.83 5.85 1.79
N LEU A 71 1.26 4.86 2.48
CA LEU A 71 1.68 4.47 3.83
C LEU A 71 2.41 3.13 3.85
N VAL A 72 2.08 2.20 2.93
CA VAL A 72 2.66 0.85 2.95
C VAL A 72 3.99 0.73 2.21
N ARG A 73 4.32 1.65 1.30
CA ARG A 73 5.62 1.66 0.61
C ARG A 73 6.64 2.50 1.37
N LYS A 74 7.85 1.99 1.53
CA LYS A 74 8.91 2.63 2.32
C LYS A 74 9.31 4.00 1.79
N ASP A 75 9.36 4.16 0.47
CA ASP A 75 9.68 5.42 -0.18
C ASP A 75 8.60 6.48 0.04
N MET A 76 7.33 6.11 -0.13
CA MET A 76 6.21 7.03 0.08
C MET A 76 6.03 7.38 1.56
N LEU A 77 6.19 6.40 2.46
CA LEU A 77 6.14 6.64 3.90
C LEU A 77 7.19 7.67 4.33
N VAL A 78 8.43 7.52 3.90
CA VAL A 78 9.51 8.47 4.23
C VAL A 78 9.22 9.87 3.69
N LYS A 79 8.71 9.98 2.45
CA LYS A 79 8.32 11.27 1.86
C LYS A 79 7.18 11.93 2.64
N ASN A 80 6.14 11.16 2.95
CA ASN A 80 4.97 11.65 3.69
C ASN A 80 5.33 12.07 5.11
N LEU A 81 6.21 11.34 5.79
CA LEU A 81 6.71 11.71 7.11
C LEU A 81 7.60 12.96 7.08
N LYS A 82 8.48 13.10 6.07
CA LYS A 82 9.27 14.34 5.88
C LYS A 82 8.34 15.53 5.66
N ARG A 83 7.29 15.38 4.86
CA ARG A 83 6.25 16.40 4.64
C ARG A 83 5.51 16.74 5.93
N TYR A 84 5.07 15.74 6.68
CA TYR A 84 4.35 15.92 7.94
C TYR A 84 5.22 16.63 9.00
N ARG A 85 6.49 16.25 9.12
CA ARG A 85 7.47 16.93 9.98
C ARG A 85 7.59 18.42 9.64
N ARG A 86 7.69 18.75 8.34
CA ARG A 86 7.75 20.14 7.89
C ARG A 86 6.48 20.90 8.27
N GLN A 87 5.31 20.30 8.11
CA GLN A 87 4.03 20.92 8.49
C GLN A 87 3.94 21.16 10.00
N LEU A 88 4.35 20.19 10.83
CA LEU A 88 4.38 20.35 12.29
C LEU A 88 5.36 21.45 12.72
N SER A 89 6.54 21.52 12.12
CA SER A 89 7.51 22.59 12.41
C SER A 89 6.98 23.98 12.05
N GLN A 90 6.18 24.09 10.99
CA GLN A 90 5.53 25.34 10.61
C GLN A 90 4.41 25.73 11.57
N ALA A 91 3.72 24.74 12.15
CA ALA A 91 2.67 24.95 13.14
C ALA A 91 3.22 25.16 14.58
N GLY A 92 4.55 25.08 14.79
CA GLY A 92 5.16 25.17 16.11
C GLY A 92 4.94 23.94 17.00
N THR A 93 4.41 22.86 16.44
CA THR A 93 4.11 21.62 17.18
C THR A 93 5.32 20.69 17.13
N PRO A 94 5.78 20.13 18.26
CA PRO A 94 6.88 19.17 18.25
C PRO A 94 6.48 17.88 17.51
N CYS A 95 7.32 17.42 16.59
CA CYS A 95 7.13 16.14 15.94
C CYS A 95 7.86 15.04 16.72
N PRO A 96 7.20 13.94 17.12
CA PRO A 96 7.88 12.82 17.74
C PRO A 96 8.84 12.13 16.75
N GLU A 97 10.05 11.79 17.19
CA GLU A 97 11.09 11.16 16.36
C GLU A 97 10.88 9.65 16.24
N ILE A 98 9.75 9.25 15.67
CA ILE A 98 9.37 7.82 15.55
C ILE A 98 10.06 7.09 14.39
N VAL A 99 10.74 7.82 13.50
CA VAL A 99 11.34 7.27 12.27
C VAL A 99 12.83 7.56 12.25
N PRO A 100 13.69 6.53 12.12
CA PRO A 100 15.12 6.69 12.12
C PRO A 100 15.58 7.50 10.90
N LEU A 101 16.81 8.03 10.97
CA LEU A 101 17.45 8.72 9.86
C LEU A 101 17.42 7.84 8.60
N THR A 102 16.67 8.29 7.59
CA THR A 102 16.39 7.52 6.37
C THR A 102 16.62 8.39 5.14
N PHE A 103 17.25 7.81 4.12
CA PHE A 103 17.59 8.46 2.85
C PHE A 103 16.93 7.72 1.68
N TYR A 104 16.46 8.46 0.68
CA TYR A 104 15.88 7.92 -0.54
C TYR A 104 16.87 8.03 -1.71
N LEU A 105 17.38 6.90 -2.19
CA LEU A 105 18.33 6.88 -3.30
C LEU A 105 17.63 6.77 -4.67
N PRO A 106 18.20 7.34 -5.74
CA PRO A 106 19.49 8.04 -5.80
C PRO A 106 19.46 9.50 -5.30
N GLN A 107 18.27 10.07 -5.09
CA GLN A 107 18.08 11.50 -4.81
C GLN A 107 18.88 12.03 -3.61
N ASP A 108 18.94 11.28 -2.51
CA ASP A 108 19.55 11.69 -1.25
C ASP A 108 21.01 11.19 -1.07
N TYR A 109 21.69 10.77 -2.15
CA TYR A 109 23.03 10.16 -2.06
C TYR A 109 24.06 11.07 -1.39
N GLY A 110 24.09 12.36 -1.73
CA GLY A 110 25.03 13.32 -1.13
C GLY A 110 24.88 13.43 0.38
N MET A 111 23.63 13.51 0.87
CA MET A 111 23.33 13.57 2.29
C MET A 111 23.70 12.28 3.03
N LEU A 112 23.51 11.12 2.36
CA LEU A 112 23.94 9.83 2.90
C LEU A 112 25.47 9.80 3.07
N ALA A 113 26.23 10.25 2.08
CA ALA A 113 27.69 10.24 2.13
C ALA A 113 28.23 11.09 3.29
N GLU A 114 27.65 12.27 3.53
CA GLU A 114 27.99 13.11 4.68
C GLU A 114 27.63 12.47 6.01
N ALA A 115 26.43 11.88 6.11
CA ALA A 115 25.98 11.23 7.34
C ALA A 115 26.82 9.98 7.67
N PHE A 116 27.28 9.26 6.64
CA PHE A 116 28.17 8.11 6.76
C PHE A 116 29.54 8.54 7.29
N LYS A 117 30.14 9.59 6.71
CA LYS A 117 31.41 10.17 7.18
C LYS A 117 31.35 10.62 8.64
N ARG A 118 30.23 11.21 9.07
CA ARG A 118 30.04 11.68 10.45
C ARG A 118 29.88 10.54 11.47
N ARG A 119 29.45 9.36 11.03
CA ARG A 119 29.08 8.24 11.90
C ARG A 119 29.57 6.90 11.33
N PRO A 120 30.90 6.69 11.22
CA PRO A 120 31.47 5.52 10.55
C PRO A 120 31.19 4.20 11.30
N SER A 121 31.01 4.25 12.62
CA SER A 121 30.77 3.07 13.46
C SER A 121 29.30 2.64 13.54
N LYS A 122 28.36 3.40 12.98
CA LYS A 122 26.94 3.03 13.03
C LYS A 122 26.58 2.04 11.91
N PRO A 123 25.84 0.97 12.21
CA PRO A 123 25.33 0.08 11.17
C PRO A 123 24.24 0.79 10.34
N TRP A 124 24.26 0.56 9.04
CA TRP A 124 23.28 1.09 8.09
C TRP A 124 22.51 -0.05 7.43
N ILE A 125 21.21 0.13 7.22
CA ILE A 125 20.34 -0.89 6.60
C ILE A 125 19.80 -0.35 5.28
N ALA A 126 20.24 -0.92 4.16
CA ALA A 126 19.67 -0.64 2.84
C ALA A 126 18.46 -1.55 2.59
N LYS A 127 17.32 -0.96 2.21
CA LYS A 127 16.12 -1.70 1.82
C LYS A 127 15.67 -1.25 0.44
N ARG A 128 15.23 -2.19 -0.40
CA ARG A 128 14.56 -1.87 -1.67
C ARG A 128 13.25 -1.10 -1.41
N SER A 129 13.00 -0.09 -2.24
CA SER A 129 11.84 0.82 -2.16
C SER A 129 10.51 0.14 -2.47
N ALA A 130 10.52 -0.76 -3.46
CA ALA A 130 9.40 -1.62 -3.82
C ALA A 130 9.90 -3.06 -3.96
N GLY A 131 9.09 -4.02 -3.49
CA GLY A 131 9.37 -5.44 -3.64
C GLY A 131 8.95 -6.25 -2.43
N ARG A 132 8.20 -7.32 -2.69
CA ARG A 132 8.16 -8.49 -1.81
C ARG A 132 9.58 -8.99 -1.60
N ARG A 133 9.81 -9.80 -0.55
CA ARG A 133 10.98 -10.68 -0.53
C ARG A 133 11.05 -11.32 -1.92
N ALA A 134 12.12 -11.06 -2.67
CA ALA A 134 12.54 -12.06 -3.63
C ALA A 134 12.71 -13.29 -2.74
N GLY A 135 11.88 -14.31 -2.95
CA GLY A 135 12.27 -15.65 -2.51
C GLY A 135 13.70 -15.83 -3.02
N ALA A 136 14.54 -16.46 -2.20
CA ALA A 136 15.83 -16.92 -2.66
C ALA A 136 15.59 -17.78 -3.92
N SER A 137 15.68 -17.18 -5.11
CA SER A 137 16.04 -17.93 -6.29
C SER A 137 17.51 -18.23 -6.08
N SER A 138 17.72 -19.50 -5.78
CA SER A 138 19.00 -20.18 -5.71
C SER A 138 19.97 -19.70 -6.79
N LEU A 139 21.23 -19.65 -6.36
CA LEU A 139 22.41 -19.73 -7.21
C LEU A 139 22.27 -20.85 -8.25
#